data_AF-A0A8F7U744-F1
#
_entry.id   AF-A0A8F7U744-F1
#
_cell.length_a   1.000
_cell.length_b   1.000
_cell.length_c   1.000
_cell.angle_alpha   90.00
_cell.angle_beta   90.00
_cell.angle_gamma   90.00
#
_symmetry.space_group_name_H-M   'P 1'
#
loop_
_entity.id
_entity.type
_entity.pdbx_description
1 polymer ?
#
loop_
_entity_poly.entity_id
_entity_poly.type
_entity_poly.pdbx_seq_one_letter_code
_entity_poly.pdbx_strand_id
1 'polypeptide(L)'
;MLVNLCDYKQSVTLIANSGVQFLDFGLTPQESAHYGRFVRKTANGPLLRLDFDLTSGRYTLPGRAGGQPEVVKPESTQTLHYSLDVLDGIWLPLPFLRFNPPRTFIDGPDNWARIQVRKLSKPDSAGNTHRITLAFDSQLAKNACLRR
;
A
#
# COMPACT_ATOMS: atom_id res chain seq x y z
N MET A 1 12.62 16.21 17.86
CA MET A 1 12.88 14.87 18.40
C MET A 1 11.83 13.95 17.79
N LEU A 2 12.22 12.94 17.00
CA LEU A 2 11.26 11.96 16.45
C LEU A 2 10.78 11.07 17.60
N VAL A 3 9.50 10.68 17.57
CA VAL A 3 8.95 9.74 18.57
C VAL A 3 9.57 8.36 18.33
N ASN A 4 9.95 7.69 19.43
CA ASN A 4 10.43 6.32 19.38
C ASN A 4 9.35 5.40 18.80
N LEU A 5 9.75 4.52 17.89
CA LEU A 5 8.83 3.54 17.33
C LEU A 5 8.32 2.60 18.42
N CYS A 6 7.02 2.34 18.39
CA CYS A 6 6.45 1.25 19.16
C CYS A 6 6.83 -0.07 18.50
N ASP A 7 7.32 -1.02 19.29
CA ASP A 7 7.50 -2.40 18.84
C ASP A 7 6.14 -3.11 18.85
N TYR A 8 5.42 -3.00 17.73
CA TYR A 8 4.12 -3.64 17.56
C TYR A 8 4.29 -5.14 17.36
N LYS A 9 3.57 -5.92 18.17
CA LYS A 9 3.40 -7.36 17.94
C LYS A 9 2.63 -7.61 16.63
N GLN A 10 2.63 -8.86 16.16
CA GLN A 10 1.91 -9.29 14.96
C GLN A 10 0.42 -8.89 14.95
N SER A 11 -0.19 -8.76 16.14
CA SER A 11 -1.56 -8.27 16.31
C SER A 11 -1.58 -7.02 17.18
N VAL A 12 -2.30 -5.99 16.74
CA VAL A 12 -2.52 -4.74 17.47
C VAL A 12 -4.01 -4.60 17.77
N THR A 13 -4.35 -4.39 19.04
CA THR A 13 -5.73 -4.14 19.45
C THR A 13 -6.08 -2.67 19.22
N LEU A 14 -7.18 -2.44 18.51
CA LEU A 14 -7.80 -1.12 18.40
C LEU A 14 -8.76 -0.91 19.57
N ILE A 15 -8.66 0.25 20.21
CA ILE A 15 -9.52 0.62 21.35
C ILE A 15 -10.79 1.25 20.82
N ALA A 16 -11.93 0.61 21.03
CA ALA A 16 -13.23 1.13 20.60
C ALA A 16 -13.56 2.50 21.22
N ASN A 17 -14.13 3.40 20.42
CA ASN A 17 -14.54 4.75 20.82
C ASN A 17 -13.40 5.61 21.41
N SER A 18 -12.16 5.36 20.98
CA SER A 18 -11.01 6.23 21.30
C SER A 18 -10.87 7.41 20.35
N GLY A 19 -11.75 7.53 19.34
CA GLY A 19 -11.67 8.53 18.28
C GLY A 19 -10.75 8.04 17.16
N VAL A 20 -9.51 8.52 17.12
CA VAL A 20 -8.52 8.10 16.12
C VAL A 20 -7.32 7.47 16.80
N GLN A 21 -6.99 6.24 16.42
CA GLN A 21 -5.80 5.55 16.89
C GLN A 21 -4.73 5.54 15.79
N PHE A 22 -3.55 6.06 16.11
CA PHE A 22 -2.40 6.08 15.20
C PHE A 22 -1.47 4.91 15.46
N LEU A 23 -1.00 4.27 14.39
CA LEU A 23 0.09 3.29 14.41
C LEU A 23 1.23 3.81 13.54
N ASP A 24 2.45 3.86 14.06
CA ASP A 24 3.62 4.39 13.34
C ASP A 24 4.72 3.34 13.17
N PHE A 25 5.20 3.18 11.94
CA PHE A 25 6.17 2.15 11.56
C PHE A 25 7.36 2.78 10.86
N GLY A 26 8.57 2.29 11.17
CA GLY A 26 9.78 2.60 10.41
C GLY A 26 9.95 1.60 9.27
N LEU A 27 10.39 2.09 8.11
CA LEU A 27 10.77 1.25 6.98
C LEU A 27 11.92 1.85 6.18
N THR A 28 12.60 0.98 5.43
CA THR A 28 13.50 1.35 4.35
C THR A 28 13.00 0.70 3.07
N PRO A 29 12.33 1.46 2.18
CA PRO A 29 11.82 0.95 0.91
C PRO A 29 12.94 0.32 0.09
N GLN A 30 12.68 -0.86 -0.47
CA GLN A 30 13.60 -1.53 -1.38
C GLN A 30 13.07 -1.45 -2.81
N GLU A 31 13.92 -1.00 -3.72
CA GLU A 31 13.60 -1.00 -5.15
C GLU A 31 13.69 -2.42 -5.70
N SER A 32 12.69 -2.84 -6.47
CA SER A 32 12.77 -4.07 -7.23
C SER A 32 12.87 -3.75 -8.72
N ALA A 33 13.85 -4.37 -9.38
CA ALA A 33 14.22 -4.10 -10.77
C ALA A 33 13.09 -4.36 -11.78
N HIS A 34 12.07 -5.11 -11.37
CA HIS A 34 10.98 -5.58 -12.23
C HIS A 34 9.70 -4.75 -12.13
N TYR A 35 9.56 -3.90 -11.11
CA TYR A 35 8.37 -3.05 -10.95
C TYR A 35 8.52 -1.68 -11.60
N GLY A 36 7.40 -0.95 -11.69
CA GLY A 36 7.38 0.42 -12.20
C GLY A 36 7.74 0.52 -13.68
N ARG A 37 7.43 -0.50 -14.47
CA ARG A 37 7.67 -0.53 -15.93
C ARG A 37 6.37 -0.30 -16.68
N PHE A 38 6.42 0.57 -17.68
CA PHE A 38 5.23 0.99 -18.41
C PHE A 38 5.46 1.13 -19.92
N VAL A 39 4.38 1.02 -20.68
CA VAL A 39 4.34 1.19 -22.14
C VAL A 39 3.08 1.96 -22.57
N ARG A 40 3.14 2.68 -23.69
CA ARG A 40 1.98 3.21 -24.40
C ARG A 40 1.83 2.49 -25.74
N LYS A 41 0.71 1.79 -25.94
CA LYS A 41 0.47 1.07 -27.22
C LYS A 41 0.25 1.99 -28.42
N THR A 42 -0.16 3.23 -28.18
CA THR A 42 -0.36 4.26 -29.20
C THR A 42 0.19 5.58 -28.66
N ALA A 43 0.58 6.50 -29.55
CA ALA A 43 1.19 7.78 -29.15
C ALA A 43 0.36 8.57 -28.12
N ASN A 44 -0.97 8.53 -28.23
CA ASN A 44 -1.91 9.17 -27.31
C ASN A 44 -2.65 8.18 -26.40
N GLY A 45 -2.17 6.93 -26.31
CA GLY A 45 -2.80 5.87 -25.55
C GLY A 45 -2.54 6.00 -24.04
N PRO A 46 -3.33 5.27 -23.22
CA PRO A 46 -3.08 5.21 -21.79
C PRO A 46 -1.70 4.61 -21.49
N LEU A 47 -1.13 5.01 -20.37
CA LEU A 47 0.07 4.38 -19.84
C LEU A 47 -0.33 3.04 -19.20
N LEU A 48 0.24 1.94 -19.69
CA LEU A 48 -0.08 0.60 -19.25
C LEU A 48 1.05 0.04 -18.39
N ARG A 49 0.72 -0.49 -17.21
CA ARG A 49 1.68 -1.16 -16.33
C ARG A 49 2.03 -2.53 -16.90
N LEU A 50 3.32 -2.83 -16.93
CA LEU A 50 3.85 -4.15 -17.29
C LEU A 50 3.99 -5.01 -16.04
N ASP A 51 3.77 -6.31 -16.23
CA ASP A 51 4.17 -7.34 -15.29
C ASP A 51 5.49 -7.98 -15.76
N PHE A 52 6.20 -8.65 -14.85
CA PHE A 52 7.42 -9.37 -15.17
C PHE A 52 7.20 -10.86 -14.95
N ASP A 53 7.36 -11.63 -16.02
CA ASP A 53 7.32 -13.09 -15.94
C ASP A 53 8.72 -13.62 -15.59
N LEU A 54 8.83 -14.16 -14.38
CA LEU A 54 10.07 -14.75 -13.87
C LEU A 54 10.54 -15.97 -14.68
N THR A 55 9.61 -16.71 -15.30
CA THR A 55 9.93 -17.94 -16.03
C THR A 55 10.60 -17.62 -17.36
N SER A 56 10.02 -16.69 -18.12
CA SER A 56 10.58 -16.27 -19.41
C SER A 56 11.64 -15.16 -19.29
N GLY A 57 11.71 -14.48 -18.15
CA GLY A 57 12.57 -13.32 -17.92
C GLY A 57 12.17 -12.09 -18.74
N ARG A 58 10.88 -11.98 -19.12
CA ARG A 58 10.36 -10.95 -20.02
C ARG A 58 9.26 -10.14 -19.37
N TYR A 59 9.13 -8.90 -19.81
CA TYR A 59 7.99 -8.07 -19.47
C TYR A 59 6.79 -8.41 -20.33
N THR A 60 5.62 -8.46 -19.70
CA THR A 60 4.37 -8.77 -20.35
C THR A 60 3.30 -7.74 -20.02
N LEU A 61 2.41 -7.51 -20.98
CA LEU A 61 1.16 -6.82 -20.75
C LEU A 61 0.08 -7.89 -20.54
N PRO A 62 -0.69 -7.85 -19.45
CA PRO A 62 -1.76 -8.82 -19.23
C PRO A 62 -2.81 -8.73 -20.35
N GLY A 63 -3.21 -9.89 -20.86
CA GLY A 63 -4.21 -9.98 -21.91
C GLY A 63 -5.57 -9.47 -21.44
N ARG A 64 -6.34 -8.85 -22.34
CA ARG A 64 -7.72 -8.44 -22.04
C ARG A 64 -8.60 -9.67 -21.88
N ALA A 65 -9.49 -9.66 -20.88
CA ALA A 65 -10.52 -10.68 -20.65
C ALA A 65 -10.00 -12.13 -20.64
N GLY A 66 -8.82 -12.37 -20.06
CA GLY A 66 -8.21 -13.71 -19.99
C GLY A 66 -7.46 -14.15 -21.25
N GLY A 67 -7.25 -13.23 -22.21
CA GLY A 67 -6.37 -13.46 -23.34
C GLY A 67 -4.91 -13.72 -22.93
N GLN A 68 -4.12 -14.26 -23.86
CA GLN A 68 -2.70 -14.51 -23.64
C GLN A 68 -1.93 -13.20 -23.37
N PRO A 69 -1.00 -13.18 -22.41
CA PRO A 69 -0.13 -12.03 -22.18
C PRO A 69 0.71 -11.71 -23.41
N GLU A 70 0.88 -10.43 -23.71
CA GLU A 70 1.70 -9.95 -24.81
C GLU A 70 3.10 -9.60 -24.29
N VAL A 71 4.16 -10.11 -24.92
CA VAL A 71 5.54 -9.75 -24.57
C VAL A 71 5.85 -8.37 -25.12
N VAL A 72 6.21 -7.44 -24.24
CA VAL A 72 6.44 -6.03 -24.61
C VAL A 72 7.67 -5.50 -23.89
N LYS A 73 8.48 -4.68 -24.58
CA LYS A 73 9.61 -3.99 -23.94
C LYS A 73 9.10 -2.74 -23.19
N PRO A 74 9.59 -2.46 -21.97
CA PRO A 74 9.27 -1.20 -21.29
C PRO A 74 9.72 0.02 -22.10
N GLU A 75 8.86 1.01 -22.24
CA GLU A 75 9.21 2.33 -22.80
C GLU A 75 9.64 3.31 -21.71
N SER A 76 9.07 3.17 -20.51
CA SER A 76 9.34 4.06 -19.39
C SER A 76 9.43 3.31 -18.08
N THR A 77 10.15 3.94 -17.16
CA THR A 77 10.41 3.44 -15.80
C THR A 77 10.06 4.53 -14.82
N GLN A 78 9.23 4.20 -13.82
CA GLN A 78 9.00 5.03 -12.64
C GLN A 78 9.52 4.28 -11.41
N THR A 79 10.43 4.91 -10.67
CA THR A 79 11.02 4.30 -9.49
C THR A 79 10.05 4.35 -8.30
N LEU A 80 10.26 3.42 -7.36
CA LEU A 80 9.53 3.45 -6.09
C LEU A 80 9.83 4.76 -5.35
N HIS A 81 11.09 5.17 -5.31
CA HIS A 81 11.52 6.41 -4.65
C HIS A 81 10.84 7.65 -5.24
N TYR A 82 10.72 7.76 -6.56
CA TYR A 82 10.01 8.86 -7.19
C TYR A 82 8.54 8.92 -6.73
N SER A 83 7.87 7.76 -6.70
CA SER A 83 6.47 7.68 -6.25
C SER A 83 6.32 8.08 -4.78
N LEU A 84 7.27 7.67 -3.93
CA LEU A 84 7.29 8.04 -2.51
C LEU A 84 7.56 9.53 -2.29
N ASP A 85 8.43 10.14 -3.09
CA ASP A 85 8.69 11.58 -3.03
C ASP A 85 7.43 12.38 -3.44
N VAL A 86 6.69 11.93 -4.46
CA VAL A 86 5.41 12.56 -4.86
C VAL A 86 4.34 12.43 -3.79
N LEU A 87 4.30 11.30 -3.08
CA LEU A 87 3.29 10.99 -2.06
C LEU A 87 3.69 11.42 -0.64
N ASP A 88 4.86 12.02 -0.47
CA ASP A 88 5.42 12.40 0.83
C ASP A 88 4.47 13.35 1.57
N GLY A 89 3.91 12.90 2.70
CA GLY A 89 2.98 13.69 3.51
C GLY A 89 1.53 13.71 3.04
N ILE A 90 1.19 13.01 1.97
CA ILE A 90 -0.20 12.90 1.52
C ILE A 90 -0.89 11.77 2.29
N TRP A 91 -2.04 12.08 2.90
CA TRP A 91 -2.91 11.07 3.49
C TRP A 91 -3.74 10.37 2.41
N LEU A 92 -3.50 9.08 2.23
CA LEU A 92 -4.20 8.24 1.27
C LEU A 92 -5.24 7.36 1.98
N PRO A 93 -6.37 7.04 1.32
CA PRO A 93 -7.32 6.10 1.87
C PRO A 93 -6.74 4.67 1.87
N LEU A 94 -6.94 3.93 2.96
CA LEU A 94 -6.52 2.54 3.10
C LEU A 94 -7.73 1.67 3.46
N PRO A 95 -8.14 0.73 2.60
CA PRO A 95 -9.23 -0.20 2.93
C PRO A 95 -8.80 -1.12 4.08
N PHE A 96 -9.66 -1.23 5.10
CA PHE A 96 -9.47 -2.14 6.21
C PHE A 96 -10.48 -3.29 6.12
N LEU A 97 -9.98 -4.48 5.81
CA LEU A 97 -10.80 -5.67 5.57
C LEU A 97 -10.99 -6.46 6.86
N ARG A 98 -12.22 -6.88 7.14
CA ARG A 98 -12.49 -7.80 8.24
C ARG A 98 -12.18 -9.22 7.82
N PHE A 99 -11.41 -9.90 8.66
CA PHE A 99 -11.11 -11.32 8.52
C PHE A 99 -11.92 -12.12 9.55
N ASN A 100 -12.74 -13.06 9.09
CA ASN A 100 -13.40 -14.04 9.94
C ASN A 100 -12.68 -15.39 9.81
N PRO A 101 -12.02 -15.87 10.88
CA PRO A 101 -11.48 -17.21 10.92
C PRO A 101 -12.58 -18.26 10.66
N PRO A 102 -12.31 -19.34 9.91
CA PRO A 102 -10.98 -19.76 9.48
C PRO A 102 -10.48 -19.16 8.15
N ARG A 103 -11.31 -18.65 7.23
CA ARG A 103 -10.84 -18.29 5.86
C ARG A 103 -11.60 -17.22 5.07
N THR A 104 -12.56 -16.48 5.64
CA THR A 104 -13.34 -15.54 4.81
C THR A 104 -13.09 -14.09 5.22
N PHE A 105 -12.53 -13.32 4.29
CA PHE A 105 -12.71 -11.88 4.29
C PHE A 105 -14.17 -11.60 3.94
N ILE A 106 -14.79 -10.65 4.65
CA ILE A 106 -16.13 -10.18 4.32
C ILE A 106 -16.04 -9.27 3.09
N ASP A 107 -17.13 -9.19 2.31
CA ASP A 107 -17.20 -8.31 1.14
C ASP A 107 -17.05 -6.83 1.52
N GLY A 108 -15.99 -6.21 1.00
CA GLY A 108 -15.71 -4.79 1.12
C GLY A 108 -14.91 -4.39 2.37
N PRO A 109 -14.40 -3.15 2.42
CA PRO A 109 -13.83 -2.60 3.64
C PRO A 109 -14.96 -2.27 4.63
N ASP A 110 -14.93 -2.92 5.80
CA ASP A 110 -15.87 -2.66 6.91
C ASP A 110 -15.68 -1.24 7.47
N ASN A 111 -14.47 -0.69 7.37
CA ASN A 111 -14.14 0.69 7.70
C ASN A 111 -12.95 1.17 6.84
N TRP A 112 -12.70 2.48 6.85
CA TRP A 112 -11.58 3.11 6.16
C TRP A 112 -10.54 3.56 7.18
N ALA A 113 -9.29 3.15 6.96
CA ALA A 113 -8.14 3.77 7.60
C ALA A 113 -7.55 4.81 6.65
N ARG A 114 -6.65 5.64 7.16
CA ARG A 114 -5.77 6.46 6.33
C ARG A 114 -4.33 6.05 6.54
N ILE A 115 -3.52 6.20 5.49
CA ILE A 115 -2.08 5.97 5.53
C ILE A 115 -1.36 7.21 5.04
N GLN A 116 -0.24 7.54 5.67
CA GLN A 116 0.69 8.56 5.22
C GLN A 116 2.11 7.98 5.23
N VAL A 117 2.88 8.26 4.20
CA VAL A 117 4.32 7.99 4.16
C VAL A 117 5.07 9.30 4.34
N ARG A 118 6.10 9.30 5.18
CA ARG A 118 6.98 10.44 5.41
C ARG A 118 8.44 10.05 5.21
N LYS A 119 9.16 10.77 4.36
CA LYS A 119 10.61 10.64 4.25
C LYS A 119 11.29 11.31 5.45
N LEU A 120 12.27 10.62 6.04
CA LEU A 120 13.07 11.18 7.11
C LEU A 120 14.26 11.96 6.53
N SER A 121 14.60 13.09 7.14
CA SER A 121 15.78 13.88 6.74
C SER A 121 17.09 13.14 6.98
N LYS A 122 17.11 12.24 7.96
CA LYS A 122 18.19 11.29 8.27
C LYS A 122 17.58 9.97 8.73
N PRO A 123 18.24 8.82 8.51
CA PRO A 123 17.76 7.56 9.04
C PRO A 123 17.55 7.61 10.56
N ASP A 124 16.54 6.89 11.06
CA ASP A 124 16.32 6.76 12.51
C ASP A 124 17.33 5.81 13.17
N SER A 125 17.22 5.60 14.48
CA SER A 125 18.15 4.76 15.25
C SER A 125 18.17 3.30 14.80
N ALA A 126 17.13 2.82 14.11
CA ALA A 126 17.07 1.48 13.53
C ALA A 126 17.49 1.47 12.04
N GLY A 127 17.92 2.61 11.49
CA GLY A 127 18.33 2.76 10.10
C GLY A 127 17.16 2.94 9.12
N ASN A 128 15.95 3.16 9.60
CA ASN A 128 14.80 3.39 8.73
C ASN A 128 14.88 4.75 8.07
N THR A 129 14.54 4.84 6.78
CA THR A 129 14.59 6.09 6.01
C THR A 129 13.22 6.75 5.86
N HIS A 130 12.14 6.02 6.10
CA HIS A 130 10.77 6.50 6.00
C HIS A 130 9.96 6.09 7.23
N ARG A 131 8.88 6.84 7.48
CA ARG A 131 7.81 6.48 8.41
C ARG A 131 6.53 6.22 7.65
N ILE A 132 5.82 5.16 8.04
CA ILE A 132 4.44 4.91 7.64
C ILE A 132 3.57 5.09 8.87
N THR A 133 2.62 6.01 8.78
CA THR A 133 1.63 6.23 9.82
C THR A 133 0.27 5.77 9.31
N LEU A 134 -0.37 4.88 10.05
CA LEU A 134 -1.76 4.49 9.87
C LEU A 134 -2.63 5.25 10.86
N ALA A 135 -3.81 5.68 10.42
CA ALA A 135 -4.82 6.31 11.25
C ALA A 135 -6.13 5.53 11.12
N PHE A 136 -6.58 4.95 12.24
CA PHE A 136 -7.83 4.20 12.32
C PHE A 136 -8.89 5.04 13.02
N ASP A 137 -10.04 5.22 12.38
CA ASP A 137 -11.24 5.67 13.07
C ASP A 137 -11.80 4.50 13.89
N SER A 138 -11.76 4.64 15.21
CA SER A 138 -12.24 3.63 16.16
C SER A 138 -13.64 3.93 16.67
N GLN A 139 -14.29 4.97 16.16
CA GLN A 139 -15.65 5.33 16.52
C GLN A 139 -16.62 4.25 16.02
N LEU A 140 -17.31 3.60 16.94
CA LEU A 140 -18.36 2.66 16.56
C LEU A 140 -19.60 3.44 16.15
N ALA A 141 -20.17 3.09 14.98
CA ALA A 141 -21.48 3.59 14.60
C ALA A 141 -22.52 3.16 15.66
N LYS A 142 -23.38 4.08 16.11
CA LYS A 142 -24.40 3.84 17.15
C LYS A 142 -25.32 2.63 16.87
N ASN A 143 -25.38 2.15 15.63
CA ASN A 143 -26.25 1.06 15.20
C ASN A 143 -25.55 -0.29 14.94
N ALA A 144 -24.25 -0.43 15.23
CA ALA A 144 -23.53 -1.69 15.01
C ALA A 144 -23.96 -2.83 15.96
N CYS A 145 -24.78 -2.56 16.98
CA CYS A 145 -25.23 -3.53 17.98
C CYS A 145 -26.60 -4.21 17.66
N LEU A 146 -27.19 -3.98 16.48
CA LEU A 146 -28.50 -4.56 16.12
C LEU A 146 -28.41 -5.59 14.99
N ARG A 147 -27.50 -6.57 15.11
CA ARG A 147 -27.63 -7.87 14.44
C ARG A 147 -27.07 -8.96 15.36
N ARG A 148 -27.91 -9.43 16.29
CA ARG A 148 -27.76 -10.74 16.92
C ARG A 148 -28.44 -11.78 16.04
#